data_AF-A0A496S733-F1
#
_entry.id   AF-A0A496S733-F1
#
_cell.length_a   1.000
_cell.length_b   1.000
_cell.length_c   1.000
_cell.angle_alpha   90.00
_cell.angle_beta   90.00
_cell.angle_gamma   90.00
#
_symmetry.space_group_name_H-M   'P 1'
#
loop_
_entity.id
_entity.type
_entity.pdbx_description
1 polymer ?
#
loop_
_entity_poly.entity_id
_entity_poly.type
_entity_poly.pdbx_seq_one_letter_code
_entity_poly.pdbx_strand_id
1 'polypeptide(L)'
;MRRKATVTGSFYPGQSSLIEDFIKENMPQKLHLQEAKGVMLPHAGYIYSGGVAVETVAKTKPKEILIIMGPNHTGRGALFSVYPEGVWETPLGDIEIAKELAQKITGNNLLQLDTQAHFYEHSIEVELPILKYFFGDFKIVPIVCSLANISVYREIAKIIYQALREEKILEKSLIVASSDMTHYQPQKIASQNDKFVIEAILNLDTAEFLKRVEEKDVSMCGVAPVGIMLEILQLWGAKSSSLIKYTTSAERNRDYSSVVGYAGIIFN
;
A
#
# COMPACT_ATOMS: atom_id res chain seq x y z
N MET A 1 -22.36 -5.60 -0.21
CA MET A 1 -21.76 -5.61 -1.57
C MET A 1 -20.62 -6.64 -1.61
N ARG A 2 -20.16 -7.08 -2.79
CA ARG A 2 -19.08 -8.08 -2.92
C ARG A 2 -18.18 -7.70 -4.09
N ARG A 3 -16.91 -7.41 -3.79
CA ARG A 3 -15.88 -7.06 -4.76
C ARG A 3 -15.09 -8.31 -5.09
N LYS A 4 -15.31 -8.85 -6.30
CA LYS A 4 -14.62 -10.06 -6.77
C LYS A 4 -13.14 -9.81 -6.96
N ALA A 5 -12.31 -10.84 -6.80
CA ALA A 5 -10.93 -10.81 -7.23
C ALA A 5 -10.88 -10.68 -8.77
N THR A 6 -10.26 -9.61 -9.28
CA THR A 6 -10.26 -9.28 -10.71
C THR A 6 -8.93 -9.53 -11.40
N VAL A 7 -7.84 -9.63 -10.64
CA VAL A 7 -6.48 -9.90 -11.16
C VAL A 7 -5.90 -11.22 -10.67
N THR A 8 -6.75 -12.07 -10.08
CA THR A 8 -6.41 -13.45 -9.76
C THR A 8 -6.14 -14.25 -11.04
N GLY A 9 -5.06 -15.03 -11.05
CA GLY A 9 -4.56 -15.75 -12.21
C GLY A 9 -3.67 -14.93 -13.16
N SER A 10 -3.56 -13.61 -12.99
CA SER A 10 -2.68 -12.75 -13.80
C SER A 10 -1.60 -12.06 -12.96
N PHE A 11 -1.96 -11.39 -11.86
CA PHE A 11 -1.01 -10.73 -10.96
C PHE A 11 -0.54 -11.68 -9.84
N TYR A 12 -1.40 -12.59 -9.39
CA TYR A 12 -1.08 -13.60 -8.39
C TYR A 12 -1.84 -14.90 -8.66
N PRO A 13 -1.39 -16.06 -8.15
CA PRO A 13 -2.05 -17.34 -8.39
C PRO A 13 -3.53 -17.37 -7.96
N GLY A 14 -4.38 -18.06 -8.70
CA GLY A 14 -5.81 -18.20 -8.35
C GLY A 14 -6.14 -19.30 -7.35
N GLN A 15 -5.17 -20.12 -6.97
CA GLN A 15 -5.34 -21.20 -6.00
C GLN A 15 -4.64 -20.84 -4.70
N SER A 16 -5.31 -21.05 -3.57
CA SER A 16 -4.78 -20.78 -2.23
C SER A 16 -3.44 -21.47 -1.99
N SER A 17 -3.32 -22.75 -2.32
CA SER A 17 -2.10 -23.54 -2.15
C SER A 17 -0.89 -22.93 -2.85
N LEU A 18 -1.07 -22.44 -4.09
CA LEU A 18 0.01 -21.80 -4.85
C LEU A 18 0.43 -20.44 -4.25
N ILE A 19 -0.51 -19.71 -3.64
CA ILE A 19 -0.19 -18.49 -2.89
C ILE A 19 0.60 -18.84 -1.64
N GLU A 20 0.17 -19.85 -0.88
CA GLU A 20 0.88 -20.29 0.32
C GLU A 20 2.29 -20.78 0.01
N ASP A 21 2.47 -21.55 -1.06
CA ASP A 21 3.78 -22.05 -1.50
C ASP A 21 4.67 -20.87 -1.92
N PHE A 22 4.14 -19.92 -2.69
CA PHE A 22 4.87 -18.68 -3.02
C PHE A 22 5.31 -17.92 -1.77
N ILE A 23 4.43 -17.79 -0.77
CA ILE A 23 4.77 -17.10 0.49
C ILE A 23 5.87 -17.87 1.22
N LYS A 24 5.76 -19.19 1.36
CA LYS A 24 6.76 -20.04 2.03
C LYS A 24 8.14 -19.94 1.35
N GLU A 25 8.18 -19.91 0.03
CA GLU A 25 9.42 -19.76 -0.77
C GLU A 25 10.08 -18.39 -0.58
N ASN A 26 9.31 -17.35 -0.28
CA ASN A 26 9.80 -15.97 -0.12
C ASN A 26 9.90 -15.53 1.35
N MET A 27 9.76 -16.45 2.31
CA MET A 27 9.86 -16.13 3.73
C MET A 27 11.26 -15.61 4.09
N PRO A 28 11.37 -14.55 4.92
CA PRO A 28 12.66 -14.09 5.39
C PRO A 28 13.30 -15.12 6.31
N GLN A 29 14.64 -15.26 6.24
CA GLN A 29 15.38 -16.20 7.09
C GLN A 29 15.25 -15.93 8.60
N LYS A 30 15.05 -14.65 8.98
CA LYS A 30 14.86 -14.22 10.36
C LYS A 30 13.55 -13.50 10.50
N LEU A 31 12.68 -14.03 11.36
CA LEU A 31 11.41 -13.41 11.72
C LEU A 31 11.59 -12.63 13.02
N HIS A 32 11.59 -11.31 12.89
CA HIS A 32 11.47 -10.41 14.03
C HIS A 32 10.28 -9.50 13.77
N LEU A 33 9.16 -9.79 14.45
CA LEU A 33 7.94 -9.03 14.30
C LEU A 33 8.08 -7.66 14.95
N GLN A 34 7.86 -6.62 14.16
CA GLN A 34 7.92 -5.22 14.55
C GLN A 34 6.52 -4.69 14.78
N GLU A 35 6.34 -3.85 15.80
CA GLU A 35 5.19 -2.95 15.82
C GLU A 35 5.27 -2.02 14.61
N ALA A 36 4.13 -1.72 14.02
CA ALA A 36 4.04 -0.84 12.88
C ALA A 36 2.76 0.00 12.98
N LYS A 37 2.91 1.29 12.69
CA LYS A 37 1.81 2.23 12.42
C LYS A 37 1.47 2.26 10.94
N GLY A 38 2.45 1.97 10.08
CA GLY A 38 2.20 1.80 8.66
C GLY A 38 3.23 0.94 7.94
N VAL A 39 2.87 0.53 6.72
CA VAL A 39 3.74 -0.18 5.80
C VAL A 39 3.55 0.34 4.37
N MET A 40 4.64 0.36 3.61
CA MET A 40 4.60 0.56 2.17
C MET A 40 4.86 -0.78 1.47
N LEU A 41 4.00 -1.16 0.54
CA LEU A 41 4.07 -2.42 -0.19
C LEU A 41 4.01 -2.16 -1.71
N PRO A 42 4.73 -2.95 -2.52
CA PRO A 42 4.61 -2.91 -3.97
C PRO A 42 3.44 -3.77 -4.46
N HIS A 43 2.93 -3.46 -5.66
CA HIS A 43 1.73 -4.08 -6.24
C HIS A 43 1.85 -4.59 -7.67
N ALA A 44 3.07 -4.70 -8.22
CA ALA A 44 3.29 -5.53 -9.41
C ALA A 44 2.92 -7.01 -9.18
N GLY A 45 2.90 -7.81 -10.26
CA GLY A 45 2.64 -9.25 -10.14
C GLY A 45 3.64 -9.96 -9.22
N TYR A 46 3.19 -11.01 -8.52
CA TYR A 46 3.94 -11.69 -7.46
C TYR A 46 5.32 -12.16 -7.90
N ILE A 47 5.45 -12.60 -9.15
CA ILE A 47 6.72 -13.04 -9.72
C ILE A 47 7.80 -11.95 -9.72
N TYR A 48 7.42 -10.67 -9.64
CA TYR A 48 8.32 -9.52 -9.60
C TYR A 48 8.46 -8.93 -8.19
N SER A 49 7.34 -8.51 -7.60
CA SER A 49 7.34 -7.73 -6.36
C SER A 49 6.83 -8.49 -5.14
N GLY A 50 6.17 -9.64 -5.33
CA GLY A 50 5.52 -10.40 -4.26
C GLY A 50 6.48 -10.79 -3.14
N GLY A 51 7.74 -11.11 -3.46
CA GLY A 51 8.75 -11.42 -2.45
C GLY A 51 9.11 -10.22 -1.56
N VAL A 52 9.04 -9.00 -2.07
CA VAL A 52 9.22 -7.77 -1.26
C VAL A 52 8.03 -7.57 -0.32
N ALA A 53 6.81 -7.78 -0.83
CA ALA A 53 5.61 -7.70 -0.01
C ALA A 53 5.61 -8.77 1.10
N VAL A 54 5.94 -10.04 0.78
CA VAL A 54 6.07 -11.14 1.75
C VAL A 54 7.09 -10.80 2.84
N GLU A 55 8.30 -10.40 2.48
CA GLU A 55 9.34 -10.08 3.48
C GLU A 55 8.95 -8.92 4.41
N THR A 56 8.21 -7.95 3.89
CA THR A 56 7.75 -6.78 4.66
C THR A 56 6.64 -7.19 5.62
N VAL A 57 5.57 -7.81 5.11
CA VAL A 57 4.41 -8.22 5.93
C VAL A 57 4.80 -9.29 6.96
N ALA A 58 5.70 -10.23 6.61
CA ALA A 58 6.20 -11.25 7.54
C ALA A 58 6.95 -10.68 8.76
N LYS A 59 7.42 -9.43 8.67
CA LYS A 59 8.10 -8.72 9.77
C LYS A 59 7.19 -7.71 10.47
N THR A 60 5.92 -7.61 10.09
CA THR A 60 4.94 -6.70 10.69
C THR A 60 3.99 -7.46 11.61
N LYS A 61 3.77 -6.95 12.83
CA LYS A 61 2.74 -7.52 13.71
C LYS A 61 1.34 -7.34 13.10
N PRO A 62 0.49 -8.38 13.12
CA PRO A 62 -0.89 -8.30 12.66
C PRO A 62 -1.69 -7.18 13.34
N LYS A 63 -2.60 -6.56 12.57
CA LYS A 63 -3.53 -5.52 13.00
C LYS A 63 -4.95 -5.91 12.60
N GLU A 64 -5.94 -5.44 13.36
CA GLU A 64 -7.36 -5.79 13.18
C GLU A 64 -8.02 -4.98 12.07
N ILE A 65 -7.52 -3.77 11.78
CA ILE A 65 -8.10 -2.83 10.81
C ILE A 65 -6.99 -2.25 9.93
N LEU A 66 -7.12 -2.35 8.61
CA LEU A 66 -6.13 -1.85 7.66
C LEU A 66 -6.76 -0.74 6.81
N ILE A 67 -6.18 0.45 6.84
CA ILE A 67 -6.52 1.54 5.94
C ILE A 67 -5.56 1.40 4.77
N ILE A 68 -6.03 0.82 3.67
CA ILE A 68 -5.19 0.46 2.53
C ILE A 68 -5.44 1.43 1.37
N MET A 69 -4.41 2.18 1.03
CA MET A 69 -4.45 3.25 0.04
C MET A 69 -3.69 2.82 -1.20
N GLY A 70 -4.32 2.89 -2.36
CA GLY A 70 -3.71 2.58 -3.65
C GLY A 70 -3.89 3.71 -4.66
N PRO A 71 -3.01 3.83 -5.68
CA PRO A 71 -3.20 4.79 -6.76
C PRO A 71 -4.47 4.49 -7.59
N ASN A 72 -4.95 5.50 -8.32
CA ASN A 72 -5.99 5.34 -9.33
C ASN A 72 -5.38 5.18 -10.74
N HIS A 73 -5.10 3.95 -11.15
CA HIS A 73 -4.62 3.64 -12.50
C HIS A 73 -5.74 3.69 -13.55
N THR A 74 -6.99 3.47 -13.12
CA THR A 74 -8.13 3.40 -14.05
C THR A 74 -8.68 4.75 -14.46
N GLY A 75 -8.40 5.80 -13.67
CA GLY A 75 -8.97 7.14 -13.83
C GLY A 75 -10.48 7.21 -13.58
N ARG A 76 -11.08 6.20 -12.95
CA ARG A 76 -12.52 6.12 -12.70
C ARG A 76 -12.87 6.56 -11.28
N GLY A 77 -14.13 6.96 -11.11
CA GLY A 77 -14.70 7.20 -9.80
C GLY A 77 -14.29 8.52 -9.16
N ALA A 78 -14.45 8.60 -7.84
CA ALA A 78 -14.06 9.78 -7.06
C ALA A 78 -12.53 9.92 -6.98
N LEU A 79 -12.02 11.16 -6.82
CA LEU A 79 -10.59 11.42 -6.72
C LEU A 79 -9.94 10.70 -5.52
N PHE A 80 -10.63 10.68 -4.39
CA PHE A 80 -10.28 9.89 -3.21
C PHE A 80 -11.49 9.03 -2.85
N SER A 81 -11.55 7.86 -3.48
CA SER A 81 -12.67 6.93 -3.42
C SER A 81 -12.51 5.97 -2.25
N VAL A 82 -13.51 5.89 -1.38
CA VAL A 82 -13.57 4.95 -0.25
C VAL A 82 -14.60 3.87 -0.56
N TYR A 83 -14.20 2.60 -0.49
CA TYR A 83 -15.13 1.50 -0.73
C TYR A 83 -16.11 1.35 0.45
N PRO A 84 -17.45 1.33 0.22
CA PRO A 84 -18.42 1.62 1.29
C PRO A 84 -18.69 0.50 2.29
N GLU A 85 -18.94 -0.73 1.83
CA GLU A 85 -19.36 -1.83 2.70
C GLU A 85 -19.27 -3.20 2.02
N GLY A 86 -19.42 -4.28 2.80
CA GLY A 86 -19.47 -5.64 2.30
C GLY A 86 -18.12 -6.34 2.42
N VAL A 87 -17.73 -7.11 1.39
CA VAL A 87 -16.51 -7.91 1.40
C VAL A 87 -15.71 -7.77 0.11
N TRP A 88 -14.40 -7.94 0.20
CA TRP A 88 -13.49 -8.16 -0.93
C TRP A 88 -13.05 -9.63 -0.93
N GLU A 89 -13.23 -10.31 -2.06
CA GLU A 89 -12.85 -11.71 -2.21
C GLU A 89 -11.34 -11.85 -2.40
N THR A 90 -10.75 -12.86 -1.76
CA THR A 90 -9.40 -13.33 -2.09
C THR A 90 -9.40 -14.86 -2.18
N PRO A 91 -8.42 -15.49 -2.86
CA PRO A 91 -8.31 -16.94 -2.85
C PRO A 91 -8.10 -17.57 -1.46
N LEU A 92 -7.71 -16.77 -0.46
CA LEU A 92 -7.53 -17.19 0.93
C LEU A 92 -8.72 -16.85 1.84
N GLY A 93 -9.84 -16.42 1.25
CA GLY A 93 -11.07 -16.08 1.95
C GLY A 93 -11.45 -14.60 1.81
N ASP A 94 -12.67 -14.29 2.22
CA ASP A 94 -13.22 -12.94 2.16
C ASP A 94 -12.59 -12.03 3.23
N ILE A 95 -12.47 -10.74 2.90
CA ILE A 95 -12.04 -9.68 3.81
C ILE A 95 -13.19 -8.68 3.97
N GLU A 96 -13.59 -8.41 5.21
CA GLU A 96 -14.69 -7.49 5.51
C GLU A 96 -14.27 -6.03 5.37
N ILE A 97 -15.19 -5.19 4.89
CA ILE A 97 -15.05 -3.74 4.94
C ILE A 97 -15.39 -3.24 6.35
N ALA A 98 -14.54 -2.38 6.93
CA ALA A 98 -14.84 -1.64 8.16
C ALA A 98 -15.84 -0.52 7.85
N LYS A 99 -17.10 -0.88 7.59
CA LYS A 99 -18.17 0.00 7.12
C LYS A 99 -18.33 1.25 7.99
N GLU A 100 -18.33 1.10 9.30
CA GLU A 100 -18.54 2.21 10.24
C GLU A 100 -17.41 3.24 10.12
N LEU A 101 -16.16 2.78 9.99
CA LEU A 101 -15.00 3.64 9.78
C LEU A 101 -15.02 4.28 8.38
N ALA A 102 -15.36 3.51 7.35
CA ALA A 102 -15.51 4.02 5.99
C ALA A 102 -16.54 5.16 5.94
N GLN A 103 -17.71 4.96 6.54
CA GLN A 103 -18.73 6.00 6.66
C GLN A 103 -18.23 7.21 7.43
N LYS A 104 -17.51 7.00 8.55
CA LYS A 104 -17.01 8.09 9.41
C LYS A 104 -15.97 8.99 8.73
N ILE A 105 -15.09 8.43 7.91
CA ILE A 105 -14.08 9.21 7.19
C ILE A 105 -14.65 9.87 5.92
N THR A 106 -15.86 9.49 5.51
CA THR A 106 -16.61 10.11 4.41
C THR A 106 -17.66 11.10 4.93
N GLY A 107 -18.15 12.00 4.08
CA GLY A 107 -19.06 13.09 4.48
C GLY A 107 -18.42 14.47 4.50
N ASN A 108 -17.13 14.53 4.16
CA ASN A 108 -16.44 15.74 3.71
C ASN A 108 -16.41 15.80 2.17
N ASN A 109 -15.81 16.85 1.61
CA ASN A 109 -15.71 17.08 0.17
C ASN A 109 -14.53 16.36 -0.51
N LEU A 110 -13.63 15.71 0.25
CA LEU A 110 -12.44 15.04 -0.26
C LEU A 110 -12.69 13.53 -0.43
N LEU A 111 -13.00 12.84 0.66
CA LEU A 111 -13.23 11.39 0.69
C LEU A 111 -14.69 11.07 0.41
N GLN A 112 -14.95 10.34 -0.68
CA GLN A 112 -16.29 10.01 -1.13
C GLN A 112 -16.49 8.50 -1.18
N LEU A 113 -17.67 8.03 -0.77
CA LEU A 113 -18.04 6.64 -0.97
C LEU A 113 -18.22 6.37 -2.46
N ASP A 114 -17.41 5.46 -3.00
CA ASP A 114 -17.48 5.09 -4.41
C ASP A 114 -16.99 3.65 -4.61
N THR A 115 -17.59 2.97 -5.57
CA THR A 115 -17.20 1.61 -5.99
C THR A 115 -16.57 1.60 -7.38
N GLN A 116 -16.76 2.65 -8.19
CA GLN A 116 -16.30 2.71 -9.58
C GLN A 116 -14.77 2.75 -9.67
N ALA A 117 -14.11 3.52 -8.80
CA ALA A 117 -12.65 3.57 -8.75
C ALA A 117 -12.02 2.20 -8.41
N HIS A 118 -12.74 1.33 -7.69
CA HIS A 118 -12.21 0.07 -7.17
C HIS A 118 -12.45 -1.14 -8.08
N PHE A 119 -13.36 -1.01 -9.06
CA PHE A 119 -13.90 -2.18 -9.76
C PHE A 119 -12.86 -2.89 -10.63
N TYR A 120 -11.95 -2.14 -11.25
CA TYR A 120 -10.84 -2.66 -12.07
C TYR A 120 -9.46 -2.23 -11.55
N GLU A 121 -9.42 -1.57 -10.39
CA GLU A 121 -8.16 -1.18 -9.76
C GLU A 121 -7.55 -2.37 -9.05
N HIS A 122 -6.25 -2.56 -9.24
CA HIS A 122 -5.52 -3.75 -8.82
C HIS A 122 -4.57 -3.47 -7.66
N SER A 123 -4.11 -2.23 -7.49
CA SER A 123 -3.02 -1.91 -6.55
C SER A 123 -3.30 -2.39 -5.13
N ILE A 124 -4.54 -2.23 -4.66
CA ILE A 124 -4.98 -2.71 -3.34
C ILE A 124 -5.14 -4.25 -3.36
N GLU A 125 -5.76 -4.81 -4.39
CA GLU A 125 -6.08 -6.25 -4.48
C GLU A 125 -4.86 -7.14 -4.35
N VAL A 126 -3.79 -6.79 -5.07
CA VAL A 126 -2.60 -7.63 -5.18
C VAL A 126 -1.98 -7.91 -3.81
N GLU A 127 -2.08 -6.96 -2.89
CA GLU A 127 -1.51 -7.05 -1.54
C GLU A 127 -2.35 -7.91 -0.58
N LEU A 128 -3.66 -8.05 -0.85
CA LEU A 128 -4.62 -8.64 0.08
C LEU A 128 -4.36 -10.12 0.40
N PRO A 129 -4.00 -11.02 -0.55
CA PRO A 129 -3.74 -12.41 -0.20
C PRO A 129 -2.54 -12.57 0.74
N ILE A 130 -1.44 -11.82 0.52
CA ILE A 130 -0.28 -11.83 1.42
C ILE A 130 -0.69 -11.31 2.81
N LEU A 131 -1.43 -10.20 2.88
CA LEU A 131 -1.94 -9.67 4.15
C LEU A 131 -2.86 -10.69 4.85
N LYS A 132 -3.78 -11.33 4.13
CA LYS A 132 -4.70 -12.36 4.64
C LYS A 132 -3.95 -13.55 5.26
N TYR A 133 -2.91 -14.03 4.58
CA TYR A 133 -2.09 -15.12 5.08
C TYR A 133 -1.43 -14.81 6.43
N PHE A 134 -0.82 -13.62 6.57
CA PHE A 134 -0.07 -13.28 7.78
C PHE A 134 -0.95 -12.76 8.92
N PHE A 135 -2.00 -12.00 8.62
CA PHE A 135 -2.79 -11.31 9.64
C PHE A 135 -4.08 -12.04 9.99
N GLY A 136 -4.50 -13.04 9.20
CA GLY A 136 -5.72 -13.80 9.43
C GLY A 136 -6.97 -12.97 9.20
N ASP A 137 -7.79 -12.82 10.24
CA ASP A 137 -9.04 -12.06 10.16
C ASP A 137 -8.82 -10.60 10.55
N PHE A 138 -9.04 -9.71 9.58
CA PHE A 138 -9.01 -8.26 9.73
C PHE A 138 -10.07 -7.62 8.83
N LYS A 139 -10.35 -6.35 9.09
CA LYS A 139 -11.18 -5.51 8.24
C LYS A 139 -10.35 -4.50 7.46
N ILE A 140 -10.84 -4.06 6.31
CA ILE A 140 -10.18 -3.03 5.50
C ILE A 140 -11.04 -1.79 5.29
N VAL A 141 -10.39 -0.65 5.13
CA VAL A 141 -10.93 0.55 4.50
C VAL A 141 -10.11 0.79 3.23
N PRO A 142 -10.57 0.32 2.05
CA PRO A 142 -9.89 0.54 0.79
C PRO A 142 -10.10 1.97 0.32
N ILE A 143 -9.01 2.67 -0.02
CA ILE A 143 -9.04 4.03 -0.55
C ILE A 143 -8.24 4.10 -1.84
N VAL A 144 -8.89 4.44 -2.95
CA VAL A 144 -8.22 4.71 -4.23
C VAL A 144 -7.95 6.20 -4.33
N CYS A 145 -6.69 6.56 -4.53
CA CYS A 145 -6.17 7.92 -4.40
C CYS A 145 -5.66 8.45 -5.74
N SER A 146 -6.17 9.61 -6.14
CA SER A 146 -5.65 10.40 -7.25
C SER A 146 -4.58 11.39 -6.76
N LEU A 147 -3.74 11.88 -7.67
CA LEU A 147 -2.75 12.91 -7.34
C LEU A 147 -3.43 14.22 -6.92
N ALA A 148 -2.88 14.86 -5.89
CA ALA A 148 -3.25 16.19 -5.44
C ALA A 148 -2.04 16.90 -4.82
N ASN A 149 -2.25 18.13 -4.36
CA ASN A 149 -1.23 18.86 -3.63
C ASN A 149 -1.13 18.38 -2.16
N ILE A 150 -0.02 18.75 -1.50
CA ILE A 150 0.24 18.37 -0.10
C ILE A 150 -0.85 18.85 0.88
N SER A 151 -1.52 19.97 0.61
CA SER A 151 -2.60 20.44 1.49
C SER A 151 -3.80 19.50 1.49
N VAL A 152 -4.14 18.88 0.34
CA VAL A 152 -5.19 17.86 0.28
C VAL A 152 -4.77 16.60 1.05
N TYR A 153 -3.52 16.15 0.90
CA TYR A 153 -3.03 14.99 1.65
C TYR A 153 -3.08 15.20 3.16
N ARG A 154 -2.71 16.41 3.63
CA ARG A 154 -2.82 16.81 5.04
C ARG A 154 -4.24 16.77 5.57
N GLU A 155 -5.21 17.27 4.82
CA GLU A 155 -6.61 17.26 5.24
C GLU A 155 -7.16 15.82 5.31
N ILE A 156 -6.89 14.99 4.30
CA ILE A 156 -7.26 13.57 4.31
C ILE A 156 -6.62 12.85 5.51
N ALA A 157 -5.33 13.11 5.77
CA ALA A 157 -4.62 12.52 6.91
C ALA A 157 -5.25 12.90 8.26
N LYS A 158 -5.62 14.18 8.45
CA LYS A 158 -6.33 14.64 9.65
C LYS A 158 -7.66 13.92 9.83
N ILE A 159 -8.46 13.80 8.77
CA ILE A 159 -9.77 13.11 8.80
C ILE A 159 -9.60 11.67 9.26
N ILE A 160 -8.69 10.91 8.62
CA ILE A 160 -8.45 9.50 8.95
C ILE A 160 -7.94 9.39 10.38
N TYR A 161 -6.92 10.16 10.76
CA TYR A 161 -6.31 10.10 12.09
C TYR A 161 -7.31 10.44 13.20
N GLN A 162 -8.14 11.48 13.01
CA GLN A 162 -9.19 11.85 13.98
C GLN A 162 -10.22 10.74 14.15
N ALA A 163 -10.69 10.14 13.05
CA ALA A 163 -11.63 9.03 13.12
C ALA A 163 -11.05 7.85 13.91
N LEU A 164 -9.80 7.45 13.66
CA LEU A 164 -9.13 6.37 14.40
C LEU A 164 -8.95 6.69 15.89
N ARG A 165 -8.66 7.95 16.22
CA ARG A 165 -8.53 8.42 17.62
C ARG A 165 -9.86 8.38 18.37
N GLU A 166 -10.91 8.89 17.76
CA GLU A 166 -12.24 8.95 18.37
C GLU A 166 -12.82 7.56 18.60
N GLU A 167 -12.61 6.64 17.65
CA GLU A 167 -13.00 5.23 17.77
C GLU A 167 -12.07 4.43 18.70
N LYS A 168 -10.96 5.02 19.16
CA LYS A 168 -9.94 4.39 20.04
C LYS A 168 -9.36 3.09 19.44
N ILE A 169 -9.17 3.08 18.13
CA ILE A 169 -8.66 1.92 17.36
C ILE A 169 -7.28 2.16 16.74
N LEU A 170 -6.59 3.26 17.07
CA LEU A 170 -5.23 3.53 16.56
C LEU A 170 -4.33 2.31 16.69
N GLU A 171 -4.11 1.79 17.90
CA GLU A 171 -3.16 0.69 18.15
C GLU A 171 -3.55 -0.64 17.47
N LYS A 172 -4.82 -0.76 17.07
CA LYS A 172 -5.39 -1.89 16.32
C LYS A 172 -5.34 -1.71 14.81
N SER A 173 -4.94 -0.52 14.34
CA SER A 173 -4.96 -0.12 12.95
C SER A 173 -3.57 -0.17 12.31
N LEU A 174 -3.53 -0.34 10.99
CA LEU A 174 -2.35 -0.19 10.15
C LEU A 174 -2.67 0.71 8.96
N ILE A 175 -1.80 1.66 8.64
CA ILE A 175 -1.85 2.39 7.37
C ILE A 175 -1.03 1.62 6.34
N VAL A 176 -1.63 1.22 5.22
CA VAL A 176 -0.95 0.53 4.12
C VAL A 176 -0.93 1.45 2.91
N ALA A 177 0.24 1.81 2.43
CA ALA A 177 0.41 2.55 1.18
C ALA A 177 0.93 1.62 0.08
N SER A 178 0.14 1.48 -0.98
CA SER A 178 0.46 0.64 -2.11
C SER A 178 1.19 1.44 -3.19
N SER A 179 2.42 1.04 -3.51
CA SER A 179 3.24 1.72 -4.52
C SER A 179 4.41 0.87 -5.03
N ASP A 180 4.52 0.79 -6.36
CA ASP A 180 5.79 0.55 -7.03
C ASP A 180 6.59 1.87 -7.17
N MET A 181 7.88 1.77 -7.50
CA MET A 181 8.82 2.90 -7.60
C MET A 181 8.99 3.36 -9.06
N THR A 182 10.21 3.71 -9.51
CA THR A 182 10.46 4.12 -10.91
C THR A 182 10.03 3.03 -11.90
N HIS A 183 9.32 3.44 -12.95
CA HIS A 183 8.92 2.62 -14.08
C HIS A 183 9.75 2.88 -15.33
N TYR A 184 10.12 1.79 -16.02
CA TYR A 184 10.64 1.73 -17.38
C TYR A 184 11.92 2.52 -17.65
N GLN A 185 12.79 2.64 -16.65
CA GLN A 185 14.11 3.27 -16.77
C GLN A 185 15.23 2.21 -16.69
N PRO A 186 16.45 2.48 -17.21
CA PRO A 186 17.59 1.62 -16.99
C PRO A 186 17.88 1.40 -15.49
N GLN A 187 18.23 0.18 -15.09
CA GLN A 187 18.42 -0.26 -13.70
C GLN A 187 19.20 0.73 -12.84
N LYS A 188 20.30 1.26 -13.39
CA LYS A 188 21.19 2.18 -12.67
C LYS A 188 20.49 3.50 -12.35
N ILE A 189 19.72 4.04 -13.29
CA ILE A 189 18.97 5.29 -13.14
C ILE A 189 17.82 5.08 -12.17
N ALA A 190 17.01 4.03 -12.39
CA ALA A 190 15.90 3.68 -11.51
C ALA A 190 16.38 3.51 -10.05
N SER A 191 17.44 2.73 -9.83
CA SER A 191 17.97 2.50 -8.48
C SER A 191 18.58 3.73 -7.81
N GLN A 192 19.10 4.69 -8.59
CA GLN A 192 19.60 5.94 -8.03
C GLN A 192 18.45 6.86 -7.63
N ASN A 193 17.46 7.03 -8.50
CA ASN A 193 16.29 7.86 -8.24
C ASN A 193 15.42 7.28 -7.12
N ASP A 194 15.20 5.97 -7.11
CA ASP A 194 14.41 5.29 -6.08
C ASP A 194 15.05 5.44 -4.71
N LYS A 195 16.36 5.24 -4.58
CA LYS A 195 17.07 5.44 -3.30
C LYS A 195 16.98 6.90 -2.82
N PHE A 196 17.07 7.85 -3.75
CA PHE A 196 16.94 9.27 -3.43
C PHE A 196 15.55 9.61 -2.88
N VAL A 197 14.49 9.06 -3.45
CA VAL A 197 13.11 9.24 -2.94
C VAL A 197 12.87 8.46 -1.65
N ILE A 198 13.32 7.20 -1.57
CA ILE A 198 13.18 6.34 -0.38
C ILE A 198 13.80 7.00 0.84
N GLU A 199 14.95 7.68 0.72
CA GLU A 199 15.55 8.40 1.85
C GLU A 199 14.60 9.44 2.46
N ALA A 200 13.86 10.22 1.64
CA ALA A 200 12.88 11.18 2.15
C ALA A 200 11.67 10.48 2.80
N ILE A 201 11.21 9.36 2.23
CA ILE A 201 10.17 8.51 2.83
C ILE A 201 10.61 7.99 4.20
N LEU A 202 11.85 7.51 4.31
CA LEU A 202 12.39 6.98 5.56
C LEU A 202 12.51 8.07 6.64
N ASN A 203 12.79 9.30 6.25
CA ASN A 203 12.85 10.45 7.16
C ASN A 203 11.46 10.97 7.57
N LEU A 204 10.37 10.34 7.13
CA LEU A 204 9.00 10.75 7.41
C LEU A 204 8.71 12.20 6.97
N ASP A 205 9.35 12.68 5.90
CA ASP A 205 9.20 14.06 5.41
C ASP A 205 8.40 14.10 4.10
N THR A 206 7.10 14.39 4.20
CA THR A 206 6.21 14.47 3.04
C THR A 206 6.63 15.57 2.06
N ALA A 207 7.10 16.72 2.54
CA ALA A 207 7.40 17.86 1.67
C ALA A 207 8.67 17.58 0.85
N GLU A 208 9.71 17.07 1.50
CA GLU A 208 10.92 16.64 0.81
C GLU A 208 10.65 15.43 -0.09
N PHE A 209 9.80 14.48 0.31
CA PHE A 209 9.37 13.35 -0.53
C PHE A 209 8.77 13.85 -1.86
N LEU A 210 7.77 14.72 -1.81
CA LEU A 210 7.10 15.23 -3.01
C LEU A 210 8.06 16.04 -3.89
N LYS A 211 8.91 16.87 -3.27
CA LYS A 211 9.94 17.64 -3.98
C LYS A 211 10.93 16.72 -4.70
N ARG A 212 11.40 15.64 -4.06
CA ARG A 212 12.37 14.70 -4.68
C ARG A 212 11.75 13.91 -5.83
N VAL A 213 10.47 13.54 -5.71
CA VAL A 213 9.72 12.90 -6.80
C VAL A 213 9.65 13.84 -8.01
N GLU A 214 9.30 15.11 -7.80
CA GLU A 214 9.23 16.12 -8.86
C GLU A 214 10.61 16.42 -9.45
N GLU A 215 11.65 16.59 -8.63
CA GLU A 215 13.01 16.92 -9.08
C GLU A 215 13.60 15.88 -10.03
N LYS A 216 13.32 14.59 -9.79
CA LYS A 216 13.85 13.48 -10.59
C LYS A 216 12.83 12.88 -11.56
N ASP A 217 11.64 13.47 -11.67
CA ASP A 217 10.52 12.95 -12.46
C ASP A 217 10.32 11.44 -12.20
N VAL A 218 10.29 11.06 -10.92
CA VAL A 218 10.19 9.65 -10.53
C VAL A 218 8.77 9.17 -10.82
N SER A 219 8.65 8.22 -11.75
CA SER A 219 7.39 7.63 -12.20
C SER A 219 6.73 6.68 -11.19
N MET A 220 7.00 6.86 -9.89
CA MET A 220 6.34 6.16 -8.79
C MET A 220 4.83 6.30 -8.90
N CYS A 221 4.10 5.18 -8.85
CA CYS A 221 2.64 5.20 -9.01
C CYS A 221 1.92 5.67 -7.73
N GLY A 222 2.42 5.31 -6.56
CA GLY A 222 1.76 5.57 -5.27
C GLY A 222 2.17 6.88 -4.58
N VAL A 223 2.43 7.95 -5.34
CA VAL A 223 2.76 9.27 -4.75
C VAL A 223 1.69 9.76 -3.79
N ALA A 224 0.41 9.65 -4.16
CA ALA A 224 -0.70 10.05 -3.29
C ALA A 224 -0.88 9.14 -2.07
N PRO A 225 -0.95 7.80 -2.19
CA PRO A 225 -0.96 6.88 -1.04
C PRO A 225 0.18 7.11 -0.04
N VAL A 226 1.42 7.23 -0.54
CA VAL A 226 2.58 7.44 0.33
C VAL A 226 2.54 8.82 0.97
N GLY A 227 2.21 9.87 0.21
CA GLY A 227 2.09 11.23 0.75
C GLY A 227 1.04 11.34 1.87
N ILE A 228 -0.13 10.73 1.69
CA ILE A 228 -1.18 10.70 2.73
C ILE A 228 -0.70 9.89 3.95
N MET A 229 -0.09 8.72 3.72
CA MET A 229 0.44 7.90 4.81
C MET A 229 1.47 8.67 5.65
N LEU A 230 2.43 9.36 5.03
CA LEU A 230 3.44 10.12 5.76
C LEU A 230 2.81 11.20 6.67
N GLU A 231 1.81 11.93 6.17
CA GLU A 231 1.07 12.91 6.97
C GLU A 231 0.29 12.25 8.13
N ILE A 232 -0.34 11.09 7.91
CA ILE A 232 -1.00 10.33 9.00
C ILE A 232 0.03 9.92 10.06
N LEU A 233 1.17 9.38 9.63
CA LEU A 233 2.22 8.89 10.51
C LEU A 233 2.86 10.01 11.33
N GLN A 234 3.02 11.21 10.77
CA GLN A 234 3.45 12.39 11.51
C GLN A 234 2.45 12.76 12.62
N LEU A 235 1.14 12.79 12.32
CA LEU A 235 0.09 13.03 13.32
C LEU A 235 0.05 11.94 14.40
N TRP A 236 0.36 10.71 14.02
CA TRP A 236 0.45 9.55 14.92
C TRP A 236 1.80 9.47 15.65
N GLY A 237 2.70 10.43 15.45
CA GLY A 237 3.99 10.49 16.12
C GLY A 237 4.87 9.27 15.82
N ALA A 238 4.86 8.78 14.58
CA ALA A 238 5.87 7.83 14.11
C ALA A 238 7.26 8.45 14.25
N LYS A 239 8.23 7.66 14.70
CA LYS A 239 9.58 8.12 15.03
C LYS A 239 10.65 7.44 14.20
N SER A 240 10.31 6.33 13.56
CA SER A 240 11.26 5.47 12.89
C SER A 240 10.64 4.80 11.68
N SER A 241 11.49 4.45 10.74
CA SER A 241 11.13 3.67 9.57
C SER A 241 12.29 2.73 9.22
N SER A 242 11.99 1.65 8.51
CA SER A 242 13.01 0.71 8.06
C SER A 242 12.69 0.20 6.66
N LEU A 243 13.64 0.38 5.74
CA LEU A 243 13.60 -0.28 4.44
C LEU A 243 13.89 -1.77 4.65
N ILE A 244 12.87 -2.60 4.44
CA ILE A 244 12.97 -4.05 4.59
C ILE A 244 13.67 -4.66 3.40
N LYS A 245 13.27 -4.26 2.20
CA LYS A 245 13.85 -4.72 0.94
C LYS A 245 13.63 -3.71 -0.16
N TYR A 246 14.62 -3.59 -1.03
CA TYR A 246 14.51 -2.92 -2.32
C TYR A 246 15.03 -3.87 -3.40
N THR A 247 14.30 -3.96 -4.51
CA THR A 247 14.71 -4.73 -5.69
C THR A 247 14.09 -4.12 -6.95
N THR A 248 14.35 -4.70 -8.11
CA THR A 248 13.72 -4.29 -9.36
C THR A 248 13.29 -5.51 -10.17
N SER A 249 12.45 -5.30 -11.18
CA SER A 249 12.01 -6.35 -12.11
C SER A 249 13.16 -7.11 -12.78
N ALA A 250 14.33 -6.47 -12.93
CA ALA A 250 15.54 -7.06 -13.52
C ALA A 250 16.06 -8.28 -12.72
N GLU A 251 15.80 -8.35 -11.42
CA GLU A 251 16.17 -9.54 -10.64
C GLU A 251 15.42 -10.79 -11.11
N ARG A 252 14.21 -10.61 -11.65
CA ARG A 252 13.40 -11.70 -12.18
C ARG A 252 13.69 -11.98 -13.66
N ASN A 253 13.61 -10.96 -14.53
CA ASN A 253 13.64 -11.16 -15.98
C ASN A 253 15.03 -10.95 -16.61
N ARG A 254 16.03 -10.49 -15.85
CA ARG A 254 17.39 -10.16 -16.30
C ARG A 254 17.46 -9.07 -17.38
N ASP A 255 16.40 -8.30 -17.57
CA ASP A 255 16.40 -7.11 -18.41
C ASP A 255 16.72 -5.88 -17.56
N TYR A 256 17.94 -5.37 -17.73
CA TYR A 256 18.44 -4.20 -17.00
C TYR A 256 18.22 -2.87 -17.75
N SER A 257 17.69 -2.93 -18.98
CA SER A 257 17.51 -1.76 -19.84
C SER A 257 16.23 -0.97 -19.50
N SER A 258 15.23 -1.66 -18.95
CA SER A 258 13.95 -1.07 -18.56
C SER A 258 13.38 -1.83 -17.37
N VAL A 259 13.34 -1.19 -16.19
CA VAL A 259 12.96 -1.85 -14.94
C VAL A 259 11.82 -1.14 -14.23
N VAL A 260 11.12 -1.88 -13.37
CA VAL A 260 10.27 -1.31 -12.33
C VAL A 260 10.92 -1.56 -10.97
N GLY A 261 11.02 -0.53 -10.13
CA GLY A 261 11.55 -0.65 -8.77
C GLY A 261 10.49 -1.03 -7.74
N TYR A 262 10.88 -1.77 -6.71
CA TYR A 262 9.99 -2.25 -5.64
C TYR A 262 10.63 -2.04 -4.28
N ALA A 263 9.91 -1.38 -3.37
CA ALA A 263 10.37 -1.14 -2.00
C ALA A 263 9.33 -1.60 -1.00
N GLY A 264 9.79 -2.26 0.06
CA GLY A 264 9.00 -2.63 1.22
C GLY A 264 9.50 -1.92 2.45
N ILE A 265 8.66 -1.13 3.12
CA ILE A 265 9.05 -0.26 4.24
C ILE A 265 8.09 -0.45 5.41
N ILE A 266 8.61 -0.50 6.63
CA ILE A 266 7.82 -0.50 7.88
C ILE A 266 8.05 0.82 8.62
N PHE A 267 6.99 1.41 9.16
CA PHE A 267 7.01 2.67 9.93
C PHE A 267 6.45 2.47 11.35
N ASN A 268 7.11 3.05 12.35
CA ASN A 268 6.76 2.95 13.78
C ASN A 268 6.96 4.26 14.54
#